data_AF-A0A1B6EUX0-F1
#
_entry.id   AF-A0A1B6EUX0-F1
#
_cell.length_a   1.000
_cell.length_b   1.000
_cell.length_c   1.000
_cell.angle_alpha   90.00
_cell.angle_beta   90.00
_cell.angle_gamma   90.00
#
_symmetry.space_group_name_H-M   'P 1'
#
loop_
_entity.id
_entity.type
_entity.pdbx_description
1 polymer ?
#
loop_
_entity_poly.entity_id
_entity_poly.type
_entity_poly.pdbx_seq_one_letter_code
_entity_poly.pdbx_strand_id
1 'polypeptide(L)'
;RFILVCVAIAVYSVVVTYKIFSIGLSCRPTVCPTTVCNSSVEEKHAKEVTTTPPWEQHLDFEGFNNESGTPDGHYIVPNYVHFIKFGQAEFSFVHTVCILAALKNQKPEKLFIHTDLDGFRGKYWNVMMNTSGFVEVLVIKKMKVPTEIFGQKLQQKWRNYHGGDVARLQIMMKYGGIYL
;
A
#
# COMPACT_ATOMS: atom_id res chain seq x y z
N ARG A 1 13.96 43.33 37.25
CA ARG A 1 13.24 42.03 37.33
C ARG A 1 13.15 41.32 35.98
N PHE A 2 12.78 42.00 34.88
CA PHE A 2 12.74 41.41 33.53
C PHE A 2 14.08 40.87 33.00
N ILE A 3 15.19 41.58 33.21
CA ILE A 3 16.51 41.17 32.70
C ILE A 3 16.98 39.84 33.31
N LEU A 4 16.72 39.63 34.61
CA LEU A 4 17.06 38.38 35.31
C LEU A 4 16.29 37.17 34.76
N VAL A 5 15.03 37.37 34.36
CA VAL A 5 14.19 36.31 33.78
C VAL A 5 14.69 35.94 32.38
N CYS A 6 15.07 36.92 31.56
CA CYS A 6 15.61 36.66 30.22
C CYS A 6 16.96 35.92 30.27
N VAL A 7 17.83 36.27 31.21
CA VAL A 7 19.11 35.55 31.40
C VAL A 7 18.88 34.12 31.87
N ALA A 8 17.93 33.89 32.79
CA ALA A 8 17.59 32.53 33.24
C ALA A 8 17.05 31.64 32.11
N ILE A 9 16.21 32.18 31.23
CA ILE A 9 15.66 31.45 30.08
C ILE A 9 16.77 31.10 29.06
N ALA A 10 17.67 32.05 28.78
CA ALA A 10 18.79 31.82 27.87
C ALA A 10 19.74 30.73 28.40
N VAL A 11 20.11 30.80 29.68
CA VAL A 11 20.96 29.79 30.33
C VAL A 11 20.28 28.41 30.34
N TYR A 12 18.99 28.36 30.66
CA TYR A 12 18.23 27.10 30.64
C TYR A 12 18.20 26.48 29.22
N SER A 13 18.01 27.31 28.20
CA SER A 13 17.95 26.86 26.80
C SER A 13 19.29 26.28 26.33
N VAL A 14 20.41 26.88 26.72
CA VAL A 14 21.76 26.39 26.41
C VAL A 14 22.08 25.08 27.15
N VAL A 15 21.68 24.96 28.43
CA VAL A 15 21.91 23.73 29.21
C VAL A 15 21.10 22.55 28.66
N VAL A 16 19.86 22.80 28.24
CA VAL A 16 18.98 21.76 27.68
C VAL A 16 19.50 21.27 26.33
N THR A 17 19.94 22.18 25.45
CA THR A 17 20.51 21.77 24.15
C THR A 17 21.84 21.03 24.32
N TYR A 18 22.69 21.43 25.28
CA TYR A 18 23.93 20.71 25.59
C TYR A 18 23.67 19.30 26.12
N LYS A 19 22.64 19.10 26.97
CA LYS A 19 22.27 17.76 27.44
C LYS A 19 21.72 16.88 26.33
N ILE A 20 20.89 17.41 25.44
CA ILE A 20 20.30 16.64 24.32
C ILE A 20 21.40 16.19 23.33
N PHE A 21 22.42 17.04 23.08
CA PHE A 21 23.52 16.71 22.17
C PHE A 21 24.60 15.81 22.82
N SER A 22 24.65 15.71 24.15
CA SER A 22 25.63 14.89 24.87
C SER A 22 25.24 13.41 25.04
N ILE A 23 24.00 13.03 24.69
CA ILE A 23 23.58 11.62 24.67
C ILE A 23 23.99 11.03 23.32
N GLY A 24 25.32 10.98 23.12
CA GLY A 24 25.92 10.20 22.05
C GLY A 24 25.63 8.72 22.30
N LEU A 25 25.01 8.07 21.31
CA LEU A 25 24.87 6.62 21.26
C LEU A 25 26.26 5.98 21.36
N SER A 26 26.56 5.38 22.50
CA SER A 26 27.65 4.41 22.63
C SER A 26 27.18 3.08 22.01
N CYS A 27 27.30 2.94 20.70
CA CYS A 27 27.22 1.64 20.04
C CYS A 27 28.44 0.81 20.47
N ARG A 28 28.22 -0.21 21.31
CA ARG A 28 29.23 -1.20 21.65
C ARG A 28 29.25 -2.25 20.53
N PRO A 29 30.37 -2.48 19.82
CA PRO A 29 30.44 -3.59 18.88
C PRO A 29 30.48 -4.90 19.68
N THR A 30 29.43 -5.72 19.55
CA THR A 30 29.46 -7.11 19.97
C THR A 30 30.39 -7.87 19.04
N VAL A 31 31.56 -8.24 19.55
CA VAL A 31 32.50 -9.15 18.87
C VAL A 31 31.88 -10.55 18.91
N CYS A 32 31.46 -11.08 17.76
CA CYS A 32 31.13 -12.50 17.61
C CYS A 32 32.44 -13.28 17.36
N PRO A 33 32.73 -14.36 18.11
CA PRO A 33 33.89 -15.19 17.81
C PRO A 33 33.68 -15.93 16.49
N THR A 34 34.65 -15.78 15.59
CA THR A 34 34.82 -16.58 14.39
C THR A 34 35.06 -18.03 14.81
N THR A 35 34.15 -18.94 14.48
CA THR A 35 34.48 -20.36 14.37
C THR A 35 33.90 -20.86 13.05
N VAL A 36 34.82 -21.07 12.11
CA VAL A 36 34.58 -21.76 10.84
C VAL A 36 34.45 -23.24 11.14
N CYS A 37 33.43 -23.91 10.58
CA CYS A 37 33.57 -25.25 10.01
C CYS A 37 32.49 -25.45 8.94
N ASN A 38 32.94 -25.63 7.71
CA ASN A 38 32.12 -26.05 6.57
C ASN A 38 31.59 -27.47 6.82
N SER A 39 30.27 -27.65 6.68
CA SER A 39 29.73 -28.90 6.17
C SER A 39 28.72 -28.54 5.09
N SER A 40 29.14 -28.77 3.85
CA SER A 40 28.27 -28.78 2.68
C SER A 40 27.22 -29.87 2.86
N VAL A 41 26.04 -29.47 3.30
CA VAL A 41 24.79 -30.13 2.96
C VAL A 41 23.92 -29.02 2.42
N GLU A 42 23.72 -29.02 1.10
CA GLU A 42 22.60 -28.32 0.51
C GLU A 42 21.33 -28.93 1.11
N GLU A 43 20.90 -28.40 2.25
CA GLU A 43 19.49 -28.43 2.59
C GLU A 43 18.81 -27.60 1.52
N LYS A 44 18.29 -28.30 0.51
CA LYS A 44 17.13 -27.83 -0.25
C LYS A 44 16.06 -27.54 0.78
N HIS A 45 16.07 -26.30 1.28
CA HIS A 45 14.98 -25.70 2.00
C HIS A 45 13.80 -25.80 1.04
N ALA A 46 13.01 -26.86 1.19
CA ALA A 46 11.72 -26.97 0.56
C ALA A 46 10.96 -25.74 1.05
N LYS A 47 10.90 -24.70 0.20
CA LYS A 47 10.04 -23.56 0.42
C LYS A 47 8.66 -24.14 0.64
N GLU A 48 8.22 -24.11 1.89
CA GLU A 48 6.83 -24.23 2.24
C GLU A 48 6.11 -23.21 1.35
N VAL A 49 5.37 -23.72 0.36
CA VAL A 49 4.62 -22.88 -0.58
C VAL A 49 3.48 -22.30 0.24
N THR A 50 3.75 -21.20 0.94
CA THR A 50 2.71 -20.31 1.43
C THR A 50 1.89 -19.91 0.21
N THR A 51 0.68 -20.45 0.13
CA THR A 51 -0.29 -20.26 -0.97
C THR A 51 -0.89 -18.85 -0.96
N THR A 52 -0.07 -17.83 -0.69
CA THR A 52 -0.46 -16.44 -0.86
C THR A 52 -0.51 -16.14 -2.35
N PRO A 53 -1.65 -15.64 -2.87
CA PRO A 53 -1.75 -15.27 -4.28
C PRO A 53 -0.63 -14.30 -4.66
N PRO A 54 -0.15 -14.31 -5.92
CA PRO A 54 0.98 -13.46 -6.35
C PRO A 54 0.81 -11.98 -5.99
N TRP A 55 -0.40 -11.45 -6.11
CA TRP A 55 -0.73 -10.06 -5.76
C TRP A 55 -0.79 -9.75 -4.26
N GLU A 56 -0.67 -10.76 -3.39
CA GLU A 56 -0.57 -10.57 -1.94
C GLU A 56 0.88 -10.70 -1.45
N GLN A 57 1.82 -10.99 -2.36
CA GLN A 57 3.24 -11.06 -2.07
C GLN A 57 3.86 -9.66 -2.04
N HIS A 58 4.91 -9.48 -1.25
CA HIS A 58 5.67 -8.24 -1.23
C HIS A 58 6.43 -8.08 -2.55
N LEU A 59 6.16 -6.99 -3.27
CA LEU A 59 6.90 -6.61 -4.47
C LEU A 59 8.08 -5.72 -4.07
N ASP A 60 9.28 -6.06 -4.55
CA ASP A 60 10.45 -5.20 -4.43
C ASP A 60 10.49 -4.24 -5.62
N PHE A 61 10.53 -2.95 -5.33
CA PHE A 61 10.58 -1.87 -6.33
C PHE A 61 11.98 -1.25 -6.42
N GLU A 62 13.01 -1.85 -5.83
CA GLU A 62 14.38 -1.34 -5.95
C GLU A 62 15.07 -1.86 -7.23
N GLY A 63 15.91 -1.03 -7.83
CA GLY A 63 16.83 -1.44 -8.90
C GLY A 63 16.22 -1.67 -10.30
N PHE A 64 14.96 -1.32 -10.54
CA PHE A 64 14.40 -1.35 -11.91
C PHE A 64 14.76 -0.08 -12.71
N ASN A 65 14.88 -0.21 -14.03
CA ASN A 65 14.96 0.94 -14.93
C ASN A 65 14.04 0.75 -16.15
N ASN A 66 13.74 1.85 -16.84
CA ASN A 66 12.83 1.90 -17.98
C ASN A 66 13.42 1.36 -19.29
N GLU A 67 14.71 1.01 -19.32
CA GLU A 67 15.41 0.47 -20.51
C GLU A 67 15.44 -1.07 -20.50
N SER A 68 15.80 -1.68 -19.37
CA SER A 68 15.95 -3.12 -19.20
C SER A 68 14.78 -3.78 -18.47
N GLY A 69 13.91 -3.02 -17.81
CA GLY A 69 12.81 -3.57 -17.01
C GLY A 69 13.31 -4.30 -15.75
N THR A 70 12.50 -5.21 -15.25
CA THR A 70 12.84 -6.09 -14.12
C THR A 70 13.68 -7.28 -14.60
N PRO A 71 14.66 -7.77 -13.81
CA PRO A 71 15.51 -8.89 -14.22
C PRO A 71 14.76 -10.21 -14.46
N ASP A 72 13.60 -10.38 -13.84
CA ASP A 72 12.72 -11.54 -13.94
C ASP A 72 11.66 -11.41 -15.05
N GLY A 73 11.65 -10.31 -15.80
CA GLY A 73 10.78 -10.10 -16.95
C GLY A 73 9.34 -9.74 -16.60
N HIS A 74 9.06 -9.40 -15.34
CA HIS A 74 7.75 -8.90 -14.92
C HIS A 74 7.52 -7.44 -15.32
N TYR A 75 6.26 -7.06 -15.53
CA TYR A 75 5.94 -5.65 -15.77
C TYR A 75 6.31 -4.79 -14.57
N ILE A 76 6.99 -3.66 -14.83
CA ILE A 76 7.27 -2.63 -13.81
C ILE A 76 5.97 -2.17 -13.15
N VAL A 77 4.91 -2.04 -13.96
CA VAL A 77 3.55 -1.78 -13.48
C VAL A 77 2.74 -3.06 -13.69
N PRO A 78 2.37 -3.78 -12.62
CA PRO A 78 1.51 -4.95 -12.73
C PRO A 78 0.21 -4.63 -13.49
N ASN A 79 -0.29 -5.57 -14.29
CA ASN A 79 -1.54 -5.37 -15.04
C ASN A 79 -2.77 -5.60 -14.16
N TYR A 80 -2.79 -4.91 -13.02
CA TYR A 80 -3.87 -4.89 -12.06
C TYR A 80 -4.62 -3.58 -12.20
N VAL A 81 -5.94 -3.66 -12.40
CA VAL A 81 -6.79 -2.47 -12.44
C VAL A 81 -7.56 -2.37 -11.13
N HIS A 82 -7.54 -1.19 -10.52
CA HIS A 82 -8.15 -0.95 -9.22
C HIS A 82 -9.23 0.12 -9.30
N PHE A 83 -10.42 -0.23 -8.82
CA PHE A 83 -11.53 0.70 -8.57
C PHE A 83 -11.80 0.80 -7.06
N ILE A 84 -12.19 1.98 -6.58
CA ILE A 84 -12.64 2.19 -5.20
C ILE A 84 -14.13 2.53 -5.19
N LYS A 85 -14.90 1.87 -4.32
CA LYS A 85 -16.32 2.13 -4.16
C LYS A 85 -16.76 1.98 -2.71
N PHE A 86 -16.89 3.12 -2.03
CA PHE A 86 -17.29 3.18 -0.63
C PHE A 86 -18.76 3.57 -0.43
N GLY A 87 -19.42 2.94 0.54
CA GLY A 87 -20.77 3.28 1.01
C GLY A 87 -21.90 3.13 -0.02
N GLN A 88 -21.61 2.59 -1.20
CA GLN A 88 -22.56 2.51 -2.31
C GLN A 88 -22.66 1.08 -2.85
N ALA A 89 -23.76 0.40 -2.56
CA ALA A 89 -23.96 -1.00 -2.96
C ALA A 89 -24.31 -1.19 -4.43
N GLU A 90 -24.72 -0.12 -5.13
CA GLU A 90 -25.19 -0.17 -6.51
C GLU A 90 -24.24 0.58 -7.45
N PHE A 91 -24.09 0.03 -8.65
CA PHE A 91 -23.35 0.64 -9.76
C PHE A 91 -24.27 1.48 -10.62
N SER A 92 -23.77 2.59 -11.16
CA SER A 92 -24.45 3.37 -12.18
C SER A 92 -24.09 2.83 -13.57
N PHE A 93 -24.78 3.33 -14.59
CA PHE A 93 -24.41 3.09 -15.98
C PHE A 93 -22.95 3.49 -16.24
N VAL A 94 -22.54 4.68 -15.78
CA VAL A 94 -21.20 5.21 -16.01
C VAL A 94 -20.15 4.32 -15.35
N HIS A 95 -20.35 3.90 -14.10
CA HIS A 95 -19.40 3.00 -13.43
C HIS A 95 -19.22 1.69 -14.22
N THR A 96 -20.33 1.12 -14.70
CA THR A 96 -20.33 -0.14 -15.45
C THR A 96 -19.58 0.00 -16.76
N VAL A 97 -19.82 1.08 -17.51
CA VAL A 97 -19.13 1.34 -18.77
C VAL A 97 -17.62 1.49 -18.55
N CYS A 98 -17.19 2.23 -17.52
CA CYS A 98 -15.77 2.38 -17.19
C CYS A 98 -15.11 1.03 -16.85
N ILE A 99 -15.76 0.21 -16.01
CA ILE A 99 -15.24 -1.10 -15.61
C ILE A 99 -15.16 -2.05 -16.81
N LEU A 100 -16.20 -2.12 -17.63
CA LEU A 100 -16.20 -2.98 -18.81
C LEU A 100 -15.25 -2.48 -19.91
N ALA A 101 -15.02 -1.17 -20.01
CA ALA A 101 -14.02 -0.61 -20.90
C ALA A 101 -12.60 -1.01 -20.46
N ALA A 102 -12.32 -0.98 -19.15
CA ALA A 102 -11.06 -1.49 -18.61
C ALA A 102 -10.89 -2.98 -18.91
N LEU A 103 -11.92 -3.80 -18.64
CA LEU A 103 -11.91 -5.23 -18.97
C LEU A 103 -11.59 -5.48 -20.46
N LYS A 104 -12.27 -4.78 -21.36
CA LYS A 104 -12.15 -4.97 -22.81
C LYS A 104 -10.80 -4.54 -23.36
N ASN A 105 -10.30 -3.37 -22.93
CA ASN A 105 -9.15 -2.72 -23.56
C ASN A 105 -7.86 -2.97 -22.80
N GLN A 106 -7.86 -2.81 -21.47
CA GLN A 106 -6.67 -3.06 -20.64
C GLN A 106 -6.41 -4.56 -20.47
N LYS A 107 -7.47 -5.39 -20.53
CA LYS A 107 -7.41 -6.84 -20.32
C LYS A 107 -6.61 -7.19 -19.06
N PRO A 108 -7.04 -6.68 -17.89
CA PRO A 108 -6.28 -6.82 -16.67
C PRO A 108 -6.13 -8.29 -16.28
N GLU A 109 -4.99 -8.63 -15.68
CA GLU A 109 -4.80 -9.94 -15.05
C GLU A 109 -5.78 -10.10 -13.87
N LYS A 110 -5.94 -9.00 -13.10
CA LYS A 110 -6.91 -8.89 -12.02
C LYS A 110 -7.55 -7.50 -11.99
N LEU A 111 -8.86 -7.49 -11.78
CA LEU A 111 -9.67 -6.29 -11.63
C LEU A 111 -10.17 -6.23 -10.19
N PHE A 112 -9.61 -5.31 -9.43
CA PHE A 112 -9.92 -5.12 -8.02
C PHE A 112 -11.04 -4.11 -7.83
N ILE A 113 -11.99 -4.44 -6.97
CA ILE A 113 -12.95 -3.48 -6.42
C ILE A 113 -12.73 -3.42 -4.92
N HIS A 114 -12.19 -2.29 -4.46
CA HIS A 114 -11.95 -2.00 -3.04
C HIS A 114 -13.18 -1.34 -2.43
N THR A 115 -13.72 -1.92 -1.36
CA THR A 115 -14.98 -1.46 -0.76
C THR A 115 -15.09 -1.73 0.73
N ASP A 116 -15.89 -0.94 1.41
CA ASP A 116 -16.29 -1.11 2.81
C ASP A 116 -17.59 -1.94 2.95
N LEU A 117 -18.18 -2.39 1.85
CA LEU A 117 -19.42 -3.19 1.81
C LEU A 117 -19.15 -4.69 1.67
N ASP A 118 -20.09 -5.53 2.08
CA ASP A 118 -19.93 -7.00 2.01
C ASP A 118 -20.28 -7.56 0.63
N GLY A 119 -21.00 -6.77 -0.18
CA GLY A 119 -21.37 -7.13 -1.53
C GLY A 119 -22.08 -6.01 -2.27
N PHE A 120 -22.30 -6.25 -3.55
CA PHE A 120 -22.96 -5.31 -4.45
C PHE A 120 -24.24 -5.91 -5.03
N ARG A 121 -25.12 -5.04 -5.51
CA ARG A 121 -26.42 -5.42 -6.08
C ARG A 121 -26.84 -4.47 -7.20
N GLY A 122 -27.99 -4.78 -7.79
CA GLY A 122 -28.68 -3.93 -8.75
C GLY A 122 -28.40 -4.30 -10.21
N LYS A 123 -29.19 -3.71 -11.11
CA LYS A 123 -29.19 -4.02 -12.55
C LYS A 123 -27.79 -4.02 -13.15
N TYR A 124 -27.01 -2.99 -12.86
CA TYR A 124 -25.70 -2.77 -13.44
C TYR A 124 -24.62 -3.71 -12.88
N TRP A 125 -24.72 -4.09 -11.61
CA TRP A 125 -23.89 -5.17 -11.06
C TRP A 125 -24.17 -6.49 -11.78
N ASN A 126 -25.44 -6.82 -11.98
CA ASN A 126 -25.83 -8.04 -12.70
C ASN A 126 -25.32 -8.05 -14.14
N VAL A 127 -25.31 -6.90 -14.83
CA VAL A 127 -24.72 -6.79 -16.18
C VAL A 127 -23.24 -7.17 -16.16
N MET A 128 -22.46 -6.65 -15.21
CA MET A 128 -21.04 -6.99 -15.10
C MET A 128 -20.84 -8.47 -14.77
N MET A 129 -21.58 -9.01 -13.80
CA MET A 129 -21.50 -10.43 -13.42
C MET A 129 -21.87 -11.39 -14.55
N ASN A 130 -22.77 -10.97 -15.45
CA ASN A 130 -23.16 -11.74 -16.63
C ASN A 130 -22.26 -11.48 -17.86
N THR A 131 -21.29 -10.58 -17.76
CA THR A 131 -20.35 -10.29 -18.86
C THR A 131 -19.22 -11.32 -18.87
N SER A 132 -19.00 -11.96 -20.01
CA SER A 132 -17.96 -12.98 -20.19
C SER A 132 -16.57 -12.46 -19.78
N GLY A 133 -15.80 -13.29 -19.06
CA GLY A 133 -14.46 -12.98 -18.57
C GLY A 133 -14.40 -12.03 -17.36
N PHE A 134 -15.49 -11.36 -16.97
CA PHE A 134 -15.44 -10.42 -15.84
C PHE A 134 -15.20 -11.13 -14.51
N VAL A 135 -15.95 -12.21 -14.24
CA VAL A 135 -15.87 -12.95 -12.97
C VAL A 135 -14.49 -13.60 -12.76
N GLU A 136 -13.82 -13.98 -13.84
CA GLU A 136 -12.51 -14.67 -13.81
C GLU A 136 -11.37 -13.77 -13.31
N VAL A 137 -11.47 -12.46 -13.58
CA VAL A 137 -10.46 -11.47 -13.18
C VAL A 137 -10.88 -10.66 -11.96
N LEU A 138 -12.16 -10.72 -11.57
CA LEU A 138 -12.71 -9.93 -10.46
C LEU A 138 -12.11 -10.34 -9.11
N VAL A 139 -11.65 -9.34 -8.35
CA VAL A 139 -11.24 -9.51 -6.95
C VAL A 139 -11.91 -8.43 -6.10
N ILE A 140 -12.77 -8.84 -5.16
CA ILE A 140 -13.36 -7.91 -4.19
C ILE A 140 -12.45 -7.84 -2.96
N LYS A 141 -12.00 -6.63 -2.60
CA LYS A 141 -11.14 -6.40 -1.43
C LYS A 141 -11.86 -5.51 -0.43
N LYS A 142 -12.02 -6.04 0.78
CA LYS A 142 -12.59 -5.28 1.90
C LYS A 142 -11.57 -4.25 2.37
N MET A 143 -11.99 -2.99 2.46
CA MET A 143 -11.17 -1.88 2.92
C MET A 143 -12.02 -0.92 3.74
N LYS A 144 -11.53 -0.53 4.92
CA LYS A 144 -12.17 0.53 5.70
C LYS A 144 -11.87 1.87 5.02
N VAL A 145 -12.87 2.75 4.96
CA VAL A 145 -12.66 4.12 4.47
C VAL A 145 -11.63 4.81 5.39
N PRO A 146 -10.50 5.29 4.85
CA PRO A 146 -9.51 6.00 5.64
C PRO A 146 -10.13 7.21 6.35
N THR A 147 -9.79 7.41 7.62
CA THR A 147 -10.34 8.48 8.45
C THR A 147 -9.32 9.55 8.82
N GLU A 148 -8.04 9.33 8.54
CA GLU A 148 -6.95 10.22 8.89
C GLU A 148 -5.74 10.08 7.96
N ILE A 149 -4.88 11.10 7.99
CA ILE A 149 -3.58 11.16 7.32
C ILE A 149 -2.55 11.58 8.37
N PHE A 150 -1.57 10.72 8.68
CA PHE A 150 -0.54 10.99 9.71
C PHE A 150 -1.10 11.54 11.03
N GLY A 151 -2.19 10.94 11.54
CA GLY A 151 -2.87 11.36 12.77
C GLY A 151 -3.79 12.58 12.63
N GLN A 152 -3.84 13.22 11.45
CA GLN A 152 -4.77 14.32 11.16
C GLN A 152 -6.10 13.76 10.65
N LYS A 153 -7.18 13.97 11.41
CA LYS A 153 -8.51 13.46 11.06
C LYS A 153 -9.09 14.16 9.84
N LEU A 154 -9.65 13.35 8.94
CA LEU A 154 -10.42 13.83 7.80
C LEU A 154 -11.77 14.35 8.26
N GLN A 155 -12.24 15.43 7.63
CA GLN A 155 -13.56 15.98 7.90
C GLN A 155 -14.65 14.95 7.58
N GLN A 156 -15.59 14.74 8.52
CA GLN A 156 -16.71 13.80 8.35
C GLN A 156 -17.44 13.95 7.03
N LYS A 157 -17.76 15.21 6.68
CA LYS A 157 -18.61 15.56 5.52
C LYS A 157 -17.99 15.10 4.20
N TRP A 158 -16.66 15.11 4.11
CA TRP A 158 -15.90 14.82 2.91
C TRP A 158 -15.13 13.51 3.01
N ARG A 159 -15.46 12.68 4.00
CA ARG A 159 -14.72 11.46 4.31
C ARG A 159 -14.56 10.53 3.11
N ASN A 160 -15.60 10.36 2.30
CA ASN A 160 -15.52 9.44 1.17
C ASN A 160 -14.61 9.98 0.05
N TYR A 161 -14.58 11.30 -0.15
CA TYR A 161 -13.74 11.93 -1.16
C TYR A 161 -12.28 11.91 -0.71
N HIS A 162 -11.97 12.49 0.44
CA HIS A 162 -10.60 12.51 0.96
C HIS A 162 -10.08 11.13 1.35
N GLY A 163 -10.96 10.28 1.91
CA GLY A 163 -10.63 8.90 2.21
C GLY A 163 -10.37 8.09 0.95
N GLY A 164 -11.08 8.38 -0.16
CA GLY A 164 -10.79 7.81 -1.47
C GLY A 164 -9.39 8.15 -1.97
N ASP A 165 -8.97 9.41 -1.81
CA ASP A 165 -7.62 9.86 -2.20
C ASP A 165 -6.52 9.12 -1.44
N VAL A 166 -6.69 8.98 -0.12
CA VAL A 166 -5.76 8.22 0.74
C VAL A 166 -5.79 6.74 0.41
N ALA A 167 -6.97 6.18 0.19
CA ALA A 167 -7.13 4.76 -0.14
C ALA A 167 -6.41 4.41 -1.44
N ARG A 168 -6.52 5.27 -2.46
CA ARG A 168 -5.78 5.15 -3.72
C ARG A 168 -4.27 5.00 -3.48
N LEU A 169 -3.68 5.86 -2.66
CA LEU A 169 -2.24 5.79 -2.37
C LEU A 169 -1.87 4.50 -1.63
N GLN A 170 -2.66 4.11 -0.63
CA GLN A 170 -2.46 2.86 0.11
C GLN A 170 -2.54 1.63 -0.79
N ILE A 171 -3.48 1.63 -1.75
CA ILE A 171 -3.63 0.55 -2.74
C ILE A 171 -2.42 0.51 -3.66
N MET A 172 -1.97 1.65 -4.20
CA MET A 172 -0.79 1.70 -5.08
C MET A 172 0.49 1.28 -4.36
N MET A 173 0.66 1.67 -3.09
CA MET A 173 1.80 1.23 -2.28
C MET A 173 1.79 -0.27 -2.01
N LYS A 174 0.61 -0.89 -1.91
CA LYS A 174 0.49 -2.31 -1.61
C LYS A 174 0.56 -3.21 -2.85
N TYR A 175 -0.14 -2.84 -3.91
CA TYR A 175 -0.35 -3.71 -5.08
C TYR A 175 0.32 -3.19 -6.36
N GLY A 176 0.75 -1.93 -6.39
CA GLY A 176 1.09 -1.26 -7.65
C GLY A 176 -0.12 -1.16 -8.59
N GLY A 177 0.13 -1.23 -9.89
CA GLY A 177 -0.90 -1.31 -10.91
C GLY A 177 -1.49 0.03 -11.35
N ILE A 178 -2.73 -0.03 -11.83
CA ILE A 178 -3.42 1.07 -12.50
C ILE A 178 -4.70 1.40 -11.74
N TYR A 179 -4.80 2.62 -11.23
CA TYR A 179 -6.02 3.13 -10.60
C TYR A 179 -6.90 3.86 -11.63
N LEU A 180 -8.20 3.57 -11.65
CA LEU A 180 -9.20 4.21 -12.52
C LEU A 180 -10.42 4.72 -11.73
#